data_AF-A0A844M3U3-F1
#
_entry.id   AF-A0A844M3U3-F1
#
_cell.length_a   1.000
_cell.length_b   1.000
_cell.length_c   1.000
_cell.angle_alpha   90.00
_cell.angle_beta   90.00
_cell.angle_gamma   90.00
#
_symmetry.space_group_name_H-M   'P 1'
#
loop_
_entity.id
_entity.type
_entity.pdbx_description
1 polymer ?
#
loop_
_entity_poly.entity_id
_entity_poly.type
_entity_poly.pdbx_seq_one_letter_code
_entity_poly.pdbx_strand_id
1 'polypeptide(L)' 'PEGFDDVMANKGTEKDGRPRLGGIGEYITHEIEKMTGVETRNTILGHIQRGGAPTGYDRVLATRLGMGAVDMVAQK' A
#
# COMPACT_ATOMS: atom_id res chain seq x y z
N PRO A 1 -5.41 3.37 14.79
CA PRO A 1 -5.30 4.49 15.75
C PRO A 1 -5.28 3.91 17.16
N GLU A 2 -4.74 4.61 18.16
CA GLU A 2 -4.87 4.15 19.54
C GLU A 2 -6.36 3.87 19.86
N GLY A 3 -6.65 2.69 20.42
CA GLY A 3 -8.02 2.26 20.73
C GLY A 3 -8.78 1.58 19.59
N PHE A 4 -8.16 1.32 18.44
CA PHE A 4 -8.74 0.52 17.36
C PHE A 4 -7.93 -0.77 17.17
N ASP A 5 -8.28 -1.78 17.97
CA ASP A 5 -7.68 -3.11 17.94
C ASP A 5 -8.25 -4.00 16.82
N ASP A 6 -9.28 -3.52 16.13
CA ASP A 6 -10.01 -4.23 15.09
C ASP A 6 -9.83 -3.63 13.69
N VAL A 7 -10.04 -4.46 12.67
CA VAL A 7 -9.93 -4.04 11.26
C VAL A 7 -11.08 -3.10 10.91
N MET A 8 -10.74 -1.87 10.53
CA MET A 8 -11.71 -0.83 10.15
C MET A 8 -12.56 -1.16 8.92
N ALA A 9 -12.12 -2.10 8.08
CA ALA A 9 -12.87 -2.56 6.91
C ALA A 9 -13.31 -4.01 7.05
N ASN A 10 -14.62 -4.20 7.11
CA ASN A 10 -15.28 -5.51 7.00
C ASN A 10 -15.39 -5.98 5.54
N LYS A 11 -14.28 -5.91 4.79
CA LYS A 11 -14.25 -6.40 3.40
C LYS A 11 -13.97 -7.90 3.32
N GLY A 12 -14.03 -8.66 4.40
CA GLY A 12 -13.79 -10.12 4.40
C GLY A 12 -12.32 -10.50 4.22
N THR A 13 -12.05 -11.69 3.71
CA THR A 13 -10.69 -12.25 3.57
C THR A 13 -10.25 -12.37 2.11
N GLU A 14 -8.93 -12.31 1.88
CA GLU A 14 -8.30 -12.70 0.61
C GLU A 14 -8.35 -14.23 0.41
N LYS A 15 -8.01 -14.67 -0.81
CA LYS A 15 -8.04 -16.09 -1.20
C LYS A 15 -7.11 -16.98 -0.36
N ASP A 16 -6.10 -16.40 0.28
CA ASP A 16 -5.15 -17.08 1.16
C ASP A 16 -5.53 -16.97 2.65
N GLY A 17 -6.73 -16.46 2.95
CA GLY A 17 -7.25 -16.35 4.31
C GLY A 17 -6.84 -15.08 5.05
N ARG A 18 -6.00 -14.21 4.46
CA ARG A 18 -5.61 -12.96 5.11
C ARG A 18 -6.78 -11.98 5.17
N PRO A 19 -6.97 -11.23 6.28
CA PRO A 19 -7.98 -10.19 6.34
C PRO A 19 -7.73 -9.13 5.27
N ARG A 20 -8.78 -8.70 4.57
CA ARG A 20 -8.69 -7.62 3.59
C ARG A 20 -8.68 -6.29 4.33
N LEU A 21 -7.48 -5.81 4.61
CA LEU A 21 -7.24 -4.53 5.26
C LEU A 21 -7.61 -3.38 4.32
N GLY A 22 -8.35 -2.39 4.83
CA GLY A 22 -8.80 -1.23 4.06
C GLY A 22 -9.60 -0.26 4.90
N GLY A 23 -10.14 0.79 4.28
CA GLY A 23 -11.12 1.69 4.91
C GLY A 23 -10.53 2.84 5.72
N ILE A 24 -9.22 2.86 6.00
CA ILE A 24 -8.61 3.98 6.74
C ILE A 24 -8.74 5.31 6.00
N GLY A 25 -8.64 5.31 4.66
CA GLY A 25 -8.85 6.50 3.85
C GLY A 25 -10.28 7.04 3.98
N GLU A 26 -11.27 6.15 4.03
CA GLU A 26 -12.68 6.51 4.22
C GLU A 26 -12.93 7.08 5.62
N TYR A 27 -12.39 6.42 6.64
CA TYR A 27 -12.47 6.87 8.02
C TYR A 27 -11.86 8.27 8.18
N ILE A 28 -10.64 8.49 7.70
CA ILE A 28 -9.96 9.79 7.79
C ILE A 28 -10.74 10.86 7.02
N THR A 29 -11.26 10.54 5.83
CA THR A 29 -12.12 11.47 5.09
C THR A 29 -13.28 11.94 5.95
N HIS A 30 -14.03 11.01 6.56
CA HIS A 30 -15.17 11.35 7.40
C HIS A 30 -14.80 12.21 8.62
N GLU A 31 -13.71 11.87 9.30
CA GLU A 31 -13.24 12.65 10.46
C GLU A 31 -12.81 14.07 10.06
N ILE A 32 -12.13 14.24 8.91
CA ILE A 32 -11.75 15.57 8.40
C ILE A 32 -12.99 16.39 8.06
N GLU A 33 -13.98 15.83 7.35
CA GLU A 33 -15.23 16.55 7.05
C GLU A 33 -15.94 17.00 8.32
N LYS A 34 -16.04 16.10 9.31
CA LYS A 34 -16.68 16.39 10.59
C LYS A 34 -15.98 17.51 11.36
N MET A 35 -14.64 17.53 11.34
CA MET A 35 -13.85 18.53 12.05
C MET A 35 -13.83 19.89 11.35
N THR A 36 -13.91 19.91 10.02
CA THR A 36 -13.68 21.12 9.21
C THR A 36 -14.95 21.71 8.61
N GLY A 37 -16.01 20.91 8.47
CA GLY A 37 -17.23 21.27 7.73
C GLY A 37 -17.03 21.39 6.22
N VAL A 38 -15.88 20.94 5.69
CA VAL A 38 -15.53 21.03 4.27
C VAL A 38 -15.66 19.66 3.61
N GLU A 39 -16.27 19.60 2.43
CA GLU A 39 -16.33 18.38 1.62
C GLU A 39 -14.92 17.83 1.38
N THR A 40 -14.70 16.59 1.76
CA THR A 40 -13.41 15.90 1.67
C THR A 40 -13.58 14.63 0.85
N ARG A 41 -12.63 14.35 -0.04
CA ARG A 41 -12.65 13.17 -0.90
C ARG A 41 -11.36 12.38 -0.76
N ASN A 42 -11.46 11.05 -0.67
CA ASN A 42 -10.30 10.16 -0.81
C ASN A 42 -10.26 9.53 -2.21
N THR A 43 -9.08 9.04 -2.60
CA THR A 43 -8.89 8.25 -3.82
C THR A 43 -7.84 7.19 -3.57
N ILE A 44 -8.13 5.95 -3.97
CA ILE A 44 -7.23 4.82 -3.82
C ILE A 44 -6.58 4.53 -5.18
N LEU A 45 -5.31 4.93 -5.33
CA LEU A 45 -4.60 4.84 -6.60
C LEU A 45 -3.99 3.46 -6.91
N GLY A 46 -4.09 2.47 -6.01
CA GLY A 46 -3.21 1.29 -5.97
C GLY A 46 -2.80 0.65 -7.32
N HIS A 47 -3.72 0.51 -8.28
CA HIS A 47 -3.41 -0.02 -9.62
C HIS A 47 -2.52 0.93 -10.45
N ILE A 48 -2.77 2.23 -10.40
CA ILE A 48 -1.98 3.27 -11.08
C ILE A 48 -0.57 3.34 -10.48
N GLN A 49 -0.44 3.29 -9.16
CA GLN A 49 0.85 3.36 -8.48
C GLN A 49 1.75 2.16 -8.77
N ARG A 50 1.19 0.96 -8.95
CA ARG A 50 1.96 -0.26 -9.25
C ARG A 50 2.13 -0.55 -10.74
N GLY A 51 1.24 0.00 -11.57
CA GLY A 51 1.27 -0.18 -13.03
C GLY A 51 2.07 0.88 -13.78
N GLY A 52 2.54 1.93 -13.10
CA GLY A 52 3.38 2.96 -13.70
C GLY A 52 4.75 2.43 -14.15
N ALA A 53 5.35 3.09 -15.15
CA ALA A 53 6.71 2.76 -15.56
C ALA A 53 7.71 3.02 -14.41
N PRO A 54 8.71 2.14 -14.19
CA PRO A 54 9.68 2.31 -13.10
C PRO A 54 10.49 3.59 -13.30
N THR A 55 10.86 4.25 -12.20
CA THR A 55 11.74 5.42 -12.23
C THR A 55 13.18 5.05 -12.62
N GLY A 56 14.02 6.05 -12.90
CA GLY A 56 15.45 5.79 -13.12
C GLY A 56 16.14 5.14 -11.92
N TYR A 57 15.75 5.53 -10.70
CA TYR A 57 16.25 4.94 -9.46
C TYR A 57 15.85 3.47 -9.34
N ASP A 58 14.58 3.15 -9.58
CA ASP A 58 14.08 1.77 -9.52
C ASP A 58 14.83 0.84 -10.48
N ARG A 59 15.14 1.33 -11.68
CA ARG A 59 15.92 0.55 -12.66
C ARG A 59 17.33 0.25 -12.16
N VAL A 60 18.05 1.24 -11.63
CA VAL A 60 19.41 1.04 -11.09
C VAL A 60 19.37 0.10 -9.89
N LEU A 61 18.40 0.27 -8.99
CA LEU A 61 18.24 -0.59 -7.83
C LEU A 61 17.95 -2.04 -8.24
N ALA A 62 17.04 -2.26 -9.19
CA ALA A 62 16.70 -3.58 -9.71
C ALA A 62 17.93 -4.28 -10.32
N THR A 63 18.74 -3.56 -11.10
CA THR A 63 19.99 -4.10 -11.66
C THR A 63 20.95 -4.53 -10.55
N ARG A 64 21.16 -3.69 -9.53
CA ARG A 64 22.06 -4.01 -8.40
C ARG A 64 21.60 -5.23 -7.61
N LEU A 65 20.30 -5.32 -7.32
CA LEU A 65 19.72 -6.48 -6.65
C LEU A 65 19.90 -7.75 -7.48
N GLY A 66 19.70 -7.68 -8.80
CA GLY A 66 19.93 -8.79 -9.72
C GLY A 66 21.39 -9.25 -9.74
N MET A 67 22.35 -8.31 -9.82
CA MET A 67 23.78 -8.61 -9.75
C MET A 67 24.14 -9.30 -8.43
N GLY A 68 23.70 -8.76 -7.30
CA GLY A 68 23.97 -9.35 -5.99
C GLY A 68 23.38 -10.76 -5.84
N ALA A 69 22.21 -11.02 -6.44
CA ALA A 69 21.63 -12.36 -6.46
C ALA A 69 22.49 -13.36 -7.25
N VAL A 70 23.01 -12.95 -8.42
CA VAL A 70 23.91 -13.78 -9.23
C VAL A 70 25.22 -14.05 -8.50
N ASP A 71 25.82 -13.01 -7.90
CA ASP A 71 27.06 -13.14 -7.13
C ASP A 71 26.90 -14.13 -5.98
N MET A 72 25.77 -14.09 -5.25
CA MET A 72 25.47 -15.04 -4.17
C MET A 72 25.32 -16.49 -4.67
N VAL A 73 24.74 -16.69 -5.86
CA VAL A 73 24.63 -18.03 -6.45
C VAL A 73 25.98 -18.54 -6.93
N ALA A 74 26.83 -17.65 -7.46
CA ALA A 74 28.16 -17.99 -7.98
C ALA A 74 29.20 -18.24 -6.89
N GLN A 75 28.99 -17.72 -5.67
CA GLN A 75 29.85 -17.97 -4.50
C GLN A 75 29.56 -19.32 -3.79
N LYS A 76 28.75 -20.19 -4.39
CA LYS A 76 28.60 -21.59 -3.95
C LYS A 76 29.76 -22.47 -4.39
#